data_AF-A0A830H4V2-F1
#
_entry.id   AF-A0A830H4V2-F1
#
_cell.length_a   1.000
_cell.length_b   1.000
_cell.length_c   1.000
_cell.angle_alpha   90.00
_cell.angle_beta   90.00
_cell.angle_gamma   90.00
#
_symmetry.space_group_name_H-M   'P 1'
#
loop_
_entity.id
_entity.type
_entity.pdbx_description
1 polymer ?
#
loop_
_entity_poly.entity_id
_entity_poly.type
_entity_poly.pdbx_seq_one_letter_code
_entity_poly.pdbx_strand_id
1 'polypeptide(L)'
;MVQLSELAEVASTSSQSTQHDDNHASLLSSMFYGAGGEGSAHLISQFEAESYVEALKEFALTEVGNSRYFQQLHRIEQLNVQAHHNAARQADEFVKDALLVHDKLNVLVRELLTIEAWKQLVLTPHLLDHMASVSSLSLPAYLLARHEGVIVNLLEVVMFHKETCEGLCDDALLELSDYCHRQLAYLNGGAGRRYADDSAKVAEATAQQLMAITPLEDLHSKLAEVRFQTATASLSILRYLTDYMTDLPPCVIARTLDTNDEVMTLVPLLEDPPWVRRRKKKAKPAAEESGGDGDKAQKKKPSKTEKVTEKYLDGRWTEVARDERARISPTDAQCWLAVYNLIVEPKCRMRYHWDDYRVDKLALLKRHFNDILFDQLPLLRDLARIVDEIIMGARVATQEEARKSSLVLEQVPVWRESLVKGRADAHWKAIAEQQKTEQFHPTQGDAVLSQQSHAESMMKAYDFMAEMGEGGTLHAPPSPRAGTASLEAVAVTVTRSPPGGGPEELVFRTDVPVDFAKAPEEVHQSAEQYAVDVSGRRWRCAAPPGEKRTIPSEGRVQISYGGASVGSAYTTPTPPAVRGEGDDVGIPSTAWLTLGTLGSDGHAFQLKLKRCDAPGESGGYYRIAGGALSLRGIGK
;
A
#
# COMPACT_ATOMS: atom_id res chain seq x y z
N MET A 1 -11.34 -18.16 18.30
CA MET A 1 -10.71 -16.90 17.86
C MET A 1 -9.19 -17.02 17.74
N VAL A 2 -8.46 -17.50 18.76
CA VAL A 2 -6.98 -17.68 18.68
C VAL A 2 -6.52 -18.76 17.68
N GLN A 3 -7.32 -19.80 17.41
CA GLN A 3 -6.99 -20.83 16.40
C GLN A 3 -7.30 -20.43 14.94
N LEU A 4 -8.04 -19.32 14.71
CA LEU A 4 -8.32 -18.82 13.36
C LEU A 4 -7.20 -17.90 12.85
N SER A 5 -6.46 -17.25 13.76
CA SER A 5 -5.26 -16.46 13.41
C SER A 5 -4.08 -17.34 13.04
N GLU A 6 -3.89 -18.49 13.70
CA GLU A 6 -2.80 -19.44 13.39
C GLU A 6 -2.98 -20.14 12.02
N LEU A 7 -4.22 -20.29 11.53
CA LEU A 7 -4.47 -20.85 10.19
C LEU A 7 -4.28 -19.81 9.07
N ALA A 8 -4.41 -18.52 9.37
CA ALA A 8 -4.05 -17.44 8.44
C ALA A 8 -2.52 -17.32 8.29
N GLU A 9 -1.75 -17.61 9.35
CA GLU A 9 -0.28 -17.60 9.33
C GLU A 9 0.34 -18.66 8.41
N VAL A 10 -0.32 -19.80 8.20
CA VAL A 10 0.16 -20.87 7.31
C VAL A 10 0.00 -20.51 5.82
N ALA A 11 -0.92 -19.58 5.48
CA ALA A 11 -1.06 -19.05 4.13
C ALA A 11 -0.02 -17.96 3.80
N SER A 12 0.57 -17.31 4.80
CA SER A 12 1.51 -16.18 4.63
C SER A 12 3.00 -16.55 4.75
N THR A 13 3.36 -17.80 5.08
CA THR A 13 4.75 -18.16 5.47
C THR A 13 5.52 -19.07 4.51
N SER A 14 5.03 -19.42 3.31
CA SER A 14 5.81 -20.23 2.37
C SER A 14 6.61 -19.40 1.35
N SER A 15 7.58 -18.64 1.84
CA SER A 15 8.47 -17.82 1.01
C SER A 15 9.94 -18.21 1.20
N GLN A 16 10.37 -19.40 0.77
CA GLN A 16 11.79 -19.66 0.51
C GLN A 16 12.03 -20.64 -0.65
N SER A 17 13.04 -20.28 -1.46
CA SER A 17 13.75 -21.05 -2.50
C SER A 17 13.16 -21.08 -3.92
N THR A 18 13.73 -20.26 -4.81
CA THR A 18 14.72 -20.68 -5.83
C THR A 18 14.98 -19.53 -6.82
N GLN A 19 16.24 -19.12 -6.95
CA GLN A 19 16.75 -18.18 -7.95
C GLN A 19 17.13 -18.93 -9.24
N HIS A 20 16.66 -18.44 -10.40
CA HIS A 20 17.51 -18.12 -11.56
C HIS A 20 16.70 -17.44 -12.67
N ASP A 21 17.30 -16.37 -13.21
CA ASP A 21 17.14 -15.70 -14.51
C ASP A 21 15.73 -15.30 -15.02
N ASP A 22 15.40 -14.01 -14.84
CA ASP A 22 14.79 -13.12 -15.86
C ASP A 22 14.60 -11.70 -15.26
N ASN A 23 15.46 -10.75 -15.65
CA ASN A 23 15.84 -9.59 -14.82
C ASN A 23 15.04 -8.27 -14.98
N HIS A 24 13.90 -8.24 -15.68
CA HIS A 24 13.10 -6.99 -15.77
C HIS A 24 11.62 -7.17 -15.41
N ALA A 25 11.02 -8.34 -15.64
CA ALA A 25 9.66 -8.63 -15.19
C ALA A 25 9.60 -9.05 -13.70
N SER A 26 10.68 -9.64 -13.16
CA SER A 26 10.73 -10.12 -11.77
C SER A 26 10.76 -8.99 -10.74
N LEU A 27 11.43 -7.86 -11.05
CA LEU A 27 11.47 -6.68 -10.17
C LEU A 27 10.09 -6.03 -9.99
N LEU A 28 9.31 -5.92 -11.07
CA LEU A 28 7.99 -5.29 -11.04
C LEU A 28 6.91 -6.20 -10.44
N SER A 29 7.04 -7.53 -10.65
CA SER A 29 6.21 -8.53 -9.96
C SER A 29 6.54 -8.59 -8.46
N SER A 30 7.82 -8.47 -8.08
CA SER A 30 8.24 -8.40 -6.66
C SER A 30 7.75 -7.13 -5.95
N MET A 31 7.60 -6.01 -6.67
CA MET A 31 7.01 -4.78 -6.13
C MET A 31 5.50 -4.92 -5.87
N PHE A 32 4.83 -5.82 -6.59
CA PHE A 32 3.40 -6.05 -6.45
C PHE A 32 3.06 -7.09 -5.36
N TYR A 33 3.92 -8.10 -5.14
CA TYR A 33 3.71 -9.20 -4.18
C TYR A 33 4.63 -9.19 -2.95
N GLY A 34 5.45 -8.15 -2.76
CA GLY A 34 6.36 -8.07 -1.59
C GLY A 34 7.34 -9.24 -1.48
N ALA A 35 7.57 -9.98 -2.57
CA ALA A 35 8.45 -11.13 -2.58
C ALA A 35 9.92 -10.67 -2.63
N GLY A 36 10.49 -10.35 -1.46
CA GLY A 36 11.87 -10.57 -1.02
C GLY A 36 13.03 -10.43 -2.02
N GLY A 37 12.92 -9.62 -3.08
CA GLY A 37 14.02 -9.27 -3.95
C GLY A 37 14.79 -8.12 -3.32
N GLU A 38 16.07 -8.32 -3.02
CA GLU A 38 17.03 -7.32 -2.55
C GLU A 38 17.35 -6.24 -3.62
N GLY A 39 16.31 -5.65 -4.22
CA GLY A 39 16.39 -4.48 -5.07
C GLY A 39 15.75 -3.30 -4.35
N SER A 40 16.53 -2.62 -3.49
CA SER A 40 16.30 -1.33 -2.84
C SER A 40 14.91 -0.67 -3.05
N ALA A 41 13.83 -1.25 -2.55
CA ALA A 41 12.58 -0.53 -2.40
C ALA A 41 12.80 0.49 -1.28
N HIS A 42 12.73 1.78 -1.60
CA HIS A 42 12.89 2.85 -0.63
C HIS A 42 11.71 2.78 0.35
N LEU A 43 11.92 2.11 1.49
CA LEU A 43 10.99 2.12 2.61
C LEU A 43 10.83 3.55 3.11
N ILE A 44 9.60 3.90 3.48
CA ILE A 44 9.27 5.25 3.93
C ILE A 44 9.17 5.28 5.44
N SER A 45 9.58 6.40 6.03
CA SER A 45 9.41 6.62 7.46
C SER A 45 7.94 6.79 7.83
N GLN A 46 7.61 6.64 9.11
CA GLN A 46 6.27 6.89 9.64
C GLN A 46 5.77 8.30 9.30
N PHE A 47 6.62 9.32 9.47
CA PHE A 47 6.27 10.72 9.16
C PHE A 47 5.96 10.92 7.66
N GLU A 48 6.74 10.30 6.77
CA GLU A 48 6.46 10.34 5.33
C GLU A 48 5.15 9.64 4.99
N ALA A 49 4.87 8.48 5.60
CA ALA A 49 3.62 7.77 5.39
C ALA A 49 2.41 8.58 5.86
N GLU A 50 2.46 9.17 7.06
CA GLU A 50 1.41 10.07 7.56
C GLU A 50 1.18 11.25 6.60
N SER A 51 2.25 11.91 6.15
CA SER A 51 2.14 13.02 5.19
C SER A 51 1.55 12.57 3.83
N TYR A 52 1.94 11.40 3.34
CA TYR A 52 1.43 10.86 2.08
C TYR A 52 -0.05 10.51 2.19
N VAL A 53 -0.46 9.89 3.30
CA VAL A 53 -1.85 9.57 3.60
C VAL A 53 -2.67 10.84 3.71
N GLU A 54 -2.25 11.82 4.51
CA GLU A 54 -2.96 13.09 4.69
C GLU A 54 -3.23 13.78 3.34
N ALA A 55 -2.25 13.73 2.43
CA ALA A 55 -2.31 14.35 1.12
C ALA A 55 -3.16 13.58 0.07
N LEU A 56 -3.66 12.37 0.38
CA LEU A 56 -4.52 11.61 -0.53
C LEU A 56 -5.81 12.36 -0.81
N LYS A 57 -6.23 12.38 -2.08
CA LYS A 57 -7.44 13.05 -2.54
C LYS A 57 -8.10 12.31 -3.70
N GLU A 58 -9.34 12.65 -3.96
CA GLU A 58 -10.10 12.12 -5.09
C GLU A 58 -9.72 12.84 -6.39
N PHE A 59 -9.72 12.09 -7.49
CA PHE A 59 -9.50 12.60 -8.85
C PHE A 59 -10.68 12.28 -9.78
N ALA A 60 -10.96 13.19 -10.70
CA ALA A 60 -11.93 12.95 -11.76
C ALA A 60 -11.34 12.08 -12.88
N LEU A 61 -12.22 11.42 -13.65
CA LEU A 61 -11.84 10.62 -14.82
C LEU A 61 -10.99 11.40 -15.84
N THR A 62 -11.23 12.71 -15.99
CA THR A 62 -10.47 13.60 -16.88
C THR A 62 -9.04 13.88 -16.39
N GLU A 63 -8.79 13.72 -15.09
CA GLU A 63 -7.51 14.01 -14.46
C GLU A 63 -6.56 12.80 -14.42
N VAL A 64 -7.07 11.60 -14.72
CA VAL A 64 -6.26 10.37 -14.76
C VAL A 64 -5.12 10.54 -15.76
N GLY A 65 -3.89 10.34 -15.28
CA GLY A 65 -2.66 10.48 -16.07
C GLY A 65 -2.02 11.87 -16.04
N ASN A 66 -2.62 12.86 -15.37
CA ASN A 66 -1.95 14.15 -15.16
C ASN A 66 -0.82 14.04 -14.11
N SER A 67 0.02 15.07 -14.02
CA SER A 67 1.19 15.05 -13.12
C SER A 67 0.82 14.85 -11.64
N ARG A 68 -0.31 15.38 -11.19
CA ARG A 68 -0.79 15.25 -9.80
C ARG A 68 -1.28 13.83 -9.51
N TYR A 69 -1.96 13.23 -10.47
CA TYR A 69 -2.44 11.85 -10.39
C TYR A 69 -1.26 10.88 -10.33
N PHE A 70 -0.24 11.07 -11.16
CA PHE A 70 1.00 10.30 -11.06
C PHE A 70 1.69 10.48 -9.70
N GLN A 71 1.74 11.69 -9.15
CA GLN A 71 2.31 11.90 -7.82
C GLN A 71 1.57 11.08 -6.74
N GLN A 72 0.24 11.05 -6.77
CA GLN A 72 -0.56 10.23 -5.84
C GLN A 72 -0.34 8.73 -6.10
N LEU A 73 -0.29 8.30 -7.37
CA LEU A 73 -0.02 6.91 -7.75
C LEU A 73 1.27 6.40 -7.11
N HIS A 74 2.38 7.15 -7.21
CA HIS A 74 3.66 6.74 -6.61
C HIS A 74 3.60 6.74 -5.07
N ARG A 75 2.88 7.68 -4.45
CA ARG A 75 2.69 7.68 -2.99
C ARG A 75 1.91 6.46 -2.51
N ILE A 76 0.82 6.11 -3.19
CA ILE A 76 0.03 4.90 -2.87
C ILE A 76 0.88 3.65 -3.07
N GLU A 77 1.73 3.60 -4.10
CA GLU A 77 2.68 2.50 -4.28
C GLU A 77 3.69 2.39 -3.14
N GLN A 78 4.26 3.49 -2.67
CA GLN A 78 5.17 3.50 -1.52
C GLN A 78 4.46 3.08 -0.22
N LEU A 79 3.22 3.57 -0.01
CA LEU A 79 2.38 3.15 1.11
C LEU A 79 2.08 1.65 1.05
N ASN A 80 1.78 1.10 -0.12
CA ASN A 80 1.54 -0.32 -0.33
C ASN A 80 2.77 -1.16 0.06
N VAL A 81 3.94 -0.84 -0.48
CA VAL A 81 5.19 -1.53 -0.15
C VAL A 81 5.47 -1.47 1.35
N GLN A 82 5.28 -0.31 1.97
CA GLN A 82 5.49 -0.14 3.40
C GLN A 82 4.47 -0.90 4.26
N ALA A 83 3.19 -0.95 3.85
CA ALA A 83 2.15 -1.70 4.57
C ALA A 83 2.46 -3.20 4.59
N HIS A 84 2.82 -3.77 3.43
CA HIS A 84 3.27 -5.16 3.37
C HIS A 84 4.52 -5.40 4.21
N HIS A 85 5.45 -4.44 4.23
CA HIS A 85 6.65 -4.52 5.04
C HIS A 85 6.35 -4.55 6.55
N ASN A 86 5.42 -3.69 7.00
CA ASN A 86 4.99 -3.65 8.40
C ASN A 86 4.36 -4.99 8.81
N ALA A 87 3.46 -5.52 7.99
CA ALA A 87 2.82 -6.82 8.22
C ALA A 87 3.84 -7.98 8.23
N ALA A 88 4.75 -8.04 7.26
CA ALA A 88 5.74 -9.10 7.15
C ALA A 88 6.72 -9.14 8.32
N ARG A 89 7.02 -7.97 8.93
CA ARG A 89 7.89 -7.87 10.11
C ARG A 89 7.15 -7.96 11.44
N GLN A 90 5.82 -8.10 11.42
CA GLN A 90 4.98 -7.98 12.62
C GLN A 90 5.33 -6.70 13.41
N ALA A 91 5.62 -5.62 12.68
CA ALA A 91 5.99 -4.33 13.23
C ALA A 91 4.75 -3.45 13.43
N ASP A 92 4.97 -2.24 13.93
CA ASP A 92 3.90 -1.25 14.06
C ASP A 92 3.30 -0.90 12.70
N GLU A 93 1.97 -0.96 12.58
CA GLU A 93 1.25 -0.83 11.32
C GLU A 93 0.84 0.62 11.03
N PHE A 94 1.80 1.53 11.16
CA PHE A 94 1.55 2.97 11.07
C PHE A 94 0.88 3.42 9.76
N VAL A 95 1.03 2.70 8.65
CA VAL A 95 0.32 3.01 7.39
C VAL A 95 -1.18 2.79 7.55
N LYS A 96 -1.59 1.66 8.16
CA LYS A 96 -3.00 1.36 8.46
C LYS A 96 -3.57 2.41 9.41
N ASP A 97 -2.84 2.71 10.49
CA ASP A 97 -3.30 3.65 11.50
C ASP A 97 -3.43 5.06 10.92
N ALA A 98 -2.48 5.51 10.09
CA ALA A 98 -2.60 6.78 9.39
C ALA A 98 -3.83 6.83 8.47
N LEU A 99 -4.12 5.76 7.72
CA LEU A 99 -5.30 5.69 6.84
C LEU A 99 -6.61 5.81 7.61
N LEU A 100 -6.68 5.23 8.80
CA LEU A 100 -7.80 5.33 9.72
C LEU A 100 -7.92 6.74 10.34
N VAL A 101 -6.83 7.24 10.92
CA VAL A 101 -6.81 8.54 11.62
C VAL A 101 -7.16 9.69 10.68
N HIS A 102 -6.72 9.64 9.42
CA HIS A 102 -7.00 10.68 8.42
C HIS A 102 -8.25 10.42 7.57
N ASP A 103 -9.02 9.36 7.86
CA ASP A 103 -10.23 8.97 7.12
C ASP A 103 -10.01 8.86 5.59
N LYS A 104 -8.93 8.17 5.19
CA LYS A 104 -8.51 8.05 3.78
C LYS A 104 -8.89 6.73 3.12
N LEU A 105 -9.47 5.79 3.88
CA LEU A 105 -9.98 4.53 3.32
C LEU A 105 -11.08 4.79 2.29
N ASN A 106 -12.00 5.71 2.59
CA ASN A 106 -13.07 6.11 1.67
C ASN A 106 -12.52 6.73 0.37
N VAL A 107 -11.43 7.51 0.46
CA VAL A 107 -10.73 8.09 -0.69
C VAL A 107 -10.10 6.99 -1.56
N LEU A 108 -9.46 5.98 -0.95
CA LEU A 108 -8.88 4.85 -1.68
C LEU A 108 -9.96 4.07 -2.45
N VAL A 109 -11.13 3.84 -1.85
CA VAL A 109 -12.25 3.17 -2.54
C VAL A 109 -12.74 4.01 -3.73
N ARG A 110 -12.86 5.34 -3.59
CA ARG A 110 -13.23 6.20 -4.72
C ARG A 110 -12.19 6.18 -5.84
N GLU A 111 -10.91 6.27 -5.50
CA GLU A 111 -9.82 6.18 -6.47
C GLU A 111 -9.82 4.82 -7.19
N LEU A 112 -10.08 3.72 -6.47
CA LEU A 112 -10.25 2.38 -7.05
C LEU A 112 -11.35 2.36 -8.11
N LEU A 113 -12.52 2.93 -7.81
CA LEU A 113 -13.65 2.98 -8.75
C LEU A 113 -13.34 3.90 -9.95
N THR A 114 -12.65 5.03 -9.72
CA THR A 114 -12.22 5.96 -10.78
C THR A 114 -11.29 5.27 -11.75
N ILE A 115 -10.24 4.59 -11.28
CA ILE A 115 -9.30 3.91 -12.18
C ILE A 115 -9.95 2.69 -12.86
N GLU A 116 -10.82 1.95 -12.17
CA GLU A 116 -11.60 0.86 -12.77
C GLU A 116 -12.48 1.39 -13.93
N ALA A 117 -13.23 2.46 -13.69
CA ALA A 117 -14.09 3.09 -14.70
C ALA A 117 -13.28 3.67 -15.87
N TRP A 118 -12.17 4.37 -15.58
CA TRP A 118 -11.30 4.94 -16.60
C TRP A 118 -10.71 3.85 -17.50
N LYS A 119 -10.22 2.74 -16.93
CA LYS A 119 -9.68 1.63 -17.71
C LYS A 119 -10.72 1.04 -18.66
N GLN A 120 -11.92 0.79 -18.15
CA GLN A 120 -12.99 0.13 -18.91
C GLN A 120 -13.61 1.04 -19.98
N LEU A 121 -13.79 2.33 -19.69
CA LEU A 121 -14.57 3.25 -20.52
C LEU A 121 -13.71 4.16 -21.39
N VAL A 122 -12.48 4.48 -20.98
CA VAL A 122 -11.61 5.44 -21.66
C VAL A 122 -10.37 4.75 -22.22
N LEU A 123 -9.60 4.03 -21.39
CA LEU A 123 -8.33 3.42 -21.81
C LEU A 123 -8.55 2.40 -22.93
N THR A 124 -9.23 1.29 -22.61
CA THR A 124 -9.37 0.14 -23.53
C THR A 124 -10.05 0.51 -24.85
N PRO A 125 -11.15 1.30 -24.87
CA PRO A 125 -11.84 1.56 -26.12
C PRO A 125 -11.22 2.68 -26.97
N HIS A 126 -10.57 3.69 -26.35
CA HIS A 126 -10.27 4.96 -27.04
C HIS A 126 -8.81 5.42 -26.96
N LEU A 127 -8.02 4.98 -25.96
CA LEU A 127 -6.62 5.41 -25.78
C LEU A 127 -5.59 4.31 -26.06
N LEU A 128 -5.98 3.04 -25.97
CA LEU A 128 -5.02 1.95 -25.91
C LEU A 128 -4.13 1.86 -27.15
N ASP A 129 -4.70 1.98 -28.34
CA ASP A 129 -3.96 1.98 -29.61
C ASP A 129 -2.94 3.13 -29.68
N HIS A 130 -3.35 4.33 -29.23
CA HIS A 130 -2.46 5.49 -29.19
C HIS A 130 -1.28 5.23 -28.24
N MET A 131 -1.57 4.79 -27.02
CA MET A 131 -0.54 4.52 -26.01
C MET A 131 0.39 3.36 -26.39
N ALA A 132 -0.11 2.36 -27.12
CA ALA A 132 0.69 1.26 -27.65
C ALA A 132 1.58 1.70 -28.83
N SER A 133 1.10 2.61 -29.68
CA SER A 133 1.84 3.10 -30.86
C SER A 133 3.00 4.03 -30.51
N VAL A 134 2.98 4.63 -29.32
CA VAL A 134 3.96 5.61 -28.87
C VAL A 134 4.85 5.01 -27.78
N SER A 135 6.12 4.74 -28.11
CA SER A 135 7.04 4.06 -27.19
C SER A 135 7.23 4.75 -25.84
N SER A 136 7.18 6.09 -25.79
CA SER A 136 7.29 6.87 -24.55
C SER A 136 6.07 6.70 -23.61
N LEU A 137 4.95 6.18 -24.10
CA LEU A 137 3.71 5.99 -23.35
C LEU A 137 3.49 4.55 -22.88
N SER A 138 4.34 3.61 -23.30
CA SER A 138 4.22 2.20 -22.90
C SER A 138 4.31 2.02 -21.38
N LEU A 139 5.30 2.64 -20.73
CA LEU A 139 5.46 2.59 -19.28
C LEU A 139 4.31 3.33 -18.54
N PRO A 140 3.95 4.58 -18.90
CA PRO A 140 2.76 5.23 -18.34
C PRO A 140 1.47 4.40 -18.43
N ALA A 141 1.21 3.76 -19.58
CA ALA A 141 0.03 2.91 -19.76
C ALA A 141 0.02 1.75 -18.77
N TYR A 142 1.17 1.08 -18.62
CA TYR A 142 1.33 -0.02 -17.68
C TYR A 142 1.15 0.43 -16.23
N LEU A 143 1.75 1.55 -15.82
CA LEU A 143 1.65 2.07 -14.45
C LEU A 143 0.21 2.44 -14.09
N LEU A 144 -0.51 3.14 -14.97
CA LEU A 144 -1.91 3.50 -14.77
C LEU A 144 -2.80 2.25 -14.69
N ALA A 145 -2.54 1.26 -15.55
CA ALA A 145 -3.29 0.02 -15.52
C ALA A 145 -3.11 -0.76 -14.20
N ARG A 146 -1.87 -0.82 -13.73
CA ARG A 146 -1.47 -1.48 -12.48
C ARG A 146 -1.99 -0.77 -11.24
N HIS A 147 -2.25 0.54 -11.32
CA HIS A 147 -2.67 1.33 -10.17
C HIS A 147 -3.92 0.79 -9.47
N GLU A 148 -4.90 0.27 -10.22
CA GLU A 148 -6.06 -0.44 -9.64
C GLU A 148 -5.62 -1.56 -8.70
N GLY A 149 -4.68 -2.37 -9.17
CA GLY A 149 -4.10 -3.47 -8.42
C GLY A 149 -3.30 -3.03 -7.19
N VAL A 150 -2.57 -1.91 -7.27
CA VAL A 150 -1.85 -1.35 -6.12
C VAL A 150 -2.82 -0.91 -5.03
N ILE A 151 -3.94 -0.28 -5.39
CA ILE A 151 -4.98 0.11 -4.41
C ILE A 151 -5.62 -1.14 -3.80
N VAL A 152 -5.95 -2.15 -4.62
CA VAL A 152 -6.49 -3.42 -4.13
C VAL A 152 -5.53 -4.10 -3.15
N ASN A 153 -4.24 -4.16 -3.46
CA ASN A 153 -3.25 -4.78 -2.57
C ASN A 153 -3.10 -4.00 -1.25
N LEU A 154 -3.09 -2.66 -1.33
CA LEU A 154 -3.03 -1.84 -0.11
C LEU A 154 -4.27 -2.07 0.75
N LEU A 155 -5.46 -2.09 0.15
CA LEU A 155 -6.71 -2.42 0.83
C LEU A 155 -6.69 -3.84 1.40
N GLU A 156 -6.20 -4.83 0.65
CA GLU A 156 -6.07 -6.22 1.10
C GLU A 156 -5.23 -6.32 2.38
N VAL A 157 -4.09 -5.64 2.45
CA VAL A 157 -3.22 -5.69 3.65
C VAL A 157 -3.88 -5.01 4.84
N VAL A 158 -4.44 -3.81 4.66
CA VAL A 158 -4.99 -3.04 5.77
C VAL A 158 -6.34 -3.56 6.25
N MET A 159 -7.17 -4.12 5.35
CA MET A 159 -8.48 -4.72 5.66
C MET A 159 -8.38 -6.10 6.30
N PHE A 160 -7.17 -6.69 6.39
CA PHE A 160 -6.94 -7.82 7.29
C PHE A 160 -7.40 -7.49 8.71
N HIS A 161 -7.30 -6.22 9.13
CA HIS A 161 -7.75 -5.73 10.42
C HIS A 161 -9.22 -5.30 10.37
N LYS A 162 -9.99 -5.74 11.36
CA LYS A 162 -11.42 -5.47 11.46
C LYS A 162 -11.71 -3.96 11.54
N GLU A 163 -10.88 -3.21 12.26
CA GLU A 163 -11.01 -1.77 12.48
C GLU A 163 -11.00 -1.00 11.15
N THR A 164 -10.25 -1.47 10.16
CA THR A 164 -10.23 -0.90 8.80
C THR A 164 -11.57 -1.09 8.10
N CYS A 165 -12.19 -2.26 8.24
CA CYS A 165 -13.51 -2.50 7.66
C CYS A 165 -14.60 -1.68 8.35
N GLU A 166 -14.50 -1.48 9.67
CA GLU A 166 -15.41 -0.62 10.44
C GLU A 166 -15.19 0.87 10.17
N GLY A 167 -13.98 1.29 9.76
CA GLY A 167 -13.65 2.67 9.40
C GLY A 167 -14.18 3.11 8.03
N LEU A 168 -14.65 2.18 7.19
CA LEU A 168 -15.29 2.49 5.91
C LEU A 168 -16.75 2.91 6.13
N CYS A 169 -17.21 3.90 5.36
CA CYS A 169 -18.63 4.26 5.38
C CYS A 169 -19.48 3.24 4.62
N ASP A 170 -20.80 3.21 4.89
CA ASP A 170 -21.75 2.29 4.27
C ASP A 170 -21.67 2.29 2.73
N ASP A 171 -21.56 3.47 2.11
CA ASP A 171 -21.43 3.59 0.65
C ASP A 171 -20.14 2.92 0.14
N ALA A 172 -19.01 3.10 0.84
CA ALA A 172 -17.74 2.51 0.46
C ALA A 172 -17.77 0.98 0.56
N LEU A 173 -18.39 0.45 1.61
CA LEU A 173 -18.56 -0.99 1.82
C LEU A 173 -19.44 -1.63 0.73
N LEU A 174 -20.52 -0.95 0.32
CA LEU A 174 -21.37 -1.40 -0.78
C LEU A 174 -20.63 -1.36 -2.12
N GLU A 175 -19.86 -0.30 -2.38
CA GLU A 175 -19.05 -0.19 -3.59
C GLU A 175 -17.95 -1.25 -3.67
N LEU A 176 -17.29 -1.55 -2.54
CA LEU A 176 -16.31 -2.65 -2.47
C LEU A 176 -16.97 -4.01 -2.68
N SER A 177 -18.15 -4.23 -2.11
CA SER A 177 -18.91 -5.47 -2.33
C SER A 177 -19.22 -5.68 -3.82
N ASP A 178 -19.67 -4.62 -4.50
CA ASP A 178 -19.94 -4.65 -5.93
C ASP A 178 -18.67 -4.73 -6.79
N TYR A 179 -17.59 -4.11 -6.35
CA TYR A 179 -16.28 -4.23 -6.99
C TYR A 179 -15.81 -5.68 -6.96
N CYS A 180 -15.80 -6.31 -5.78
CA CYS A 180 -15.48 -7.72 -5.62
C CYS A 180 -16.37 -8.59 -6.53
N HIS A 181 -17.69 -8.37 -6.53
CA HIS A 181 -18.61 -9.09 -7.41
C HIS A 181 -18.20 -9.00 -8.90
N ARG A 182 -17.84 -7.80 -9.39
CA ARG A 182 -17.36 -7.63 -10.78
C ARG A 182 -16.05 -8.38 -11.05
N GLN A 183 -15.15 -8.47 -10.07
CA GLN A 183 -13.93 -9.27 -10.18
C GLN A 183 -14.24 -10.77 -10.22
N LEU A 184 -15.13 -11.26 -9.37
CA LEU A 184 -15.60 -12.65 -9.39
C LEU A 184 -16.29 -12.98 -10.71
N ALA A 185 -17.12 -12.08 -11.24
CA ALA A 185 -17.76 -12.24 -12.54
C ALA A 185 -16.74 -12.31 -13.69
N TYR A 186 -15.64 -11.55 -13.61
CA TYR A 186 -14.53 -11.65 -14.56
C TYR A 186 -13.81 -13.01 -14.48
N LEU A 187 -13.55 -13.50 -13.26
CA LEU A 187 -12.87 -14.77 -13.01
C LEU A 187 -13.71 -15.99 -13.46
N ASN A 188 -15.01 -15.98 -13.14
CA ASN A 188 -15.98 -16.98 -13.60
C ASN A 188 -16.29 -16.86 -15.10
N GLY A 189 -16.14 -15.66 -15.65
CA GLY A 189 -16.31 -15.41 -17.05
C GLY A 189 -15.23 -16.08 -17.91
N GLY A 190 -15.48 -16.17 -19.21
CA GLY A 190 -14.48 -16.72 -20.14
C GLY A 190 -13.19 -15.91 -20.23
N ALA A 191 -13.15 -14.67 -19.74
CA ALA A 191 -12.01 -13.78 -19.86
C ALA A 191 -10.85 -14.19 -18.94
N GLY A 192 -11.10 -14.53 -17.68
CA GLY A 192 -10.05 -15.01 -16.76
C GLY A 192 -9.40 -16.30 -17.27
N ARG A 193 -10.22 -17.25 -17.74
CA ARG A 193 -9.72 -18.51 -18.33
C ARG A 193 -8.92 -18.28 -19.62
N ARG A 194 -9.36 -17.36 -20.49
CA ARG A 194 -8.61 -16.99 -21.70
C ARG A 194 -7.23 -16.46 -21.38
N TYR A 195 -7.10 -15.59 -20.38
CA TYR A 195 -5.78 -15.11 -19.94
C TYR A 195 -4.89 -16.28 -19.47
N ALA A 196 -5.41 -17.20 -18.66
CA ALA A 196 -4.64 -18.36 -18.18
C ALA A 196 -4.15 -19.24 -19.34
N ASP A 197 -4.99 -19.45 -20.34
CA ASP A 197 -4.66 -20.23 -21.54
C ASP A 197 -3.68 -19.49 -22.47
N ASP A 198 -3.86 -18.18 -22.68
CA ASP A 198 -3.01 -17.37 -23.57
C ASP A 198 -1.62 -17.18 -22.97
N SER A 199 -1.52 -16.91 -21.67
CA SER A 199 -0.21 -16.86 -20.98
C SER A 199 0.51 -18.22 -20.99
N ALA A 200 -0.22 -19.34 -21.04
CA ALA A 200 0.40 -20.65 -21.21
C ALA A 200 0.98 -20.83 -22.63
N LYS A 201 0.30 -20.33 -23.67
CA LYS A 201 0.81 -20.32 -25.04
C LYS A 201 2.05 -19.45 -25.16
N VAL A 202 2.07 -18.29 -24.52
CA VAL A 202 3.24 -17.40 -24.48
C VAL A 202 4.43 -18.10 -23.81
N ALA A 203 4.21 -18.80 -22.71
CA ALA A 203 5.25 -19.61 -22.05
C ALA A 203 5.77 -20.80 -22.90
N GLU A 204 4.99 -21.24 -23.89
CA GLU A 204 5.37 -22.29 -24.86
C GLU A 204 5.94 -21.71 -26.18
N ALA A 205 5.90 -20.39 -26.36
CA ALA A 205 6.28 -19.72 -27.61
C ALA A 205 7.79 -19.80 -27.87
N THR A 206 8.17 -19.82 -29.16
CA THR A 206 9.57 -19.74 -29.56
C THR A 206 10.08 -18.30 -29.51
N ALA A 207 11.40 -18.11 -29.42
CA ALA A 207 12.00 -16.78 -29.47
C ALA A 207 11.57 -15.97 -30.72
N GLN A 208 11.41 -16.64 -31.87
CA GLN A 208 10.92 -16.02 -33.10
C GLN A 208 9.47 -15.53 -32.98
N GLN A 209 8.61 -16.28 -32.28
CA GLN A 209 7.23 -15.89 -32.05
C GLN A 209 7.14 -14.71 -31.07
N LEU A 210 7.98 -14.70 -30.04
CA LEU A 210 8.05 -13.59 -29.07
C LEU A 210 8.55 -12.28 -29.72
N MET A 211 9.53 -12.37 -30.63
CA MET A 211 10.02 -11.21 -31.39
C MET A 211 8.98 -10.66 -32.39
N ALA A 212 7.96 -11.45 -32.75
CA ALA A 212 6.91 -11.04 -33.68
C ALA A 212 5.72 -10.35 -32.99
N ILE A 213 5.70 -10.28 -31.65
CA ILE A 213 4.62 -9.66 -30.89
C ILE A 213 4.63 -8.15 -31.15
N THR A 214 3.47 -7.60 -31.51
CA THR A 214 3.32 -6.16 -31.73
C THR A 214 3.26 -5.41 -30.39
N PRO A 215 3.63 -4.10 -30.35
CA PRO A 215 3.52 -3.30 -29.13
C PRO A 215 2.10 -3.27 -28.52
N LEU A 216 1.08 -3.33 -29.38
CA LEU A 216 -0.32 -3.37 -28.94
C LEU A 216 -0.69 -4.72 -28.32
N GLU A 217 -0.24 -5.83 -28.91
CA GLU A 217 -0.44 -7.18 -28.34
C GLU A 217 0.31 -7.35 -27.01
N ASP A 218 1.54 -6.84 -26.92
CA ASP A 218 2.31 -6.84 -25.67
C ASP A 218 1.59 -6.02 -24.58
N LEU A 219 1.12 -4.82 -24.90
CA LEU A 219 0.38 -4.00 -23.95
C LEU A 219 -0.94 -4.68 -23.53
N HIS A 220 -1.70 -5.26 -24.47
CA HIS A 220 -2.88 -6.05 -24.14
C HIS A 220 -2.57 -7.21 -23.19
N SER A 221 -1.48 -7.94 -23.42
CA SER A 221 -1.05 -9.05 -22.57
C SER A 221 -0.73 -8.57 -21.15
N LYS A 222 0.00 -7.44 -21.03
CA LYS A 222 0.31 -6.82 -19.73
C LYS A 222 -0.94 -6.36 -19.00
N LEU A 223 -1.90 -5.73 -19.69
CA LEU A 223 -3.18 -5.33 -19.10
C LEU A 223 -4.00 -6.54 -18.61
N ALA A 224 -4.00 -7.63 -19.38
CA ALA A 224 -4.69 -8.86 -19.01
C ALA A 224 -4.06 -9.53 -17.77
N GLU A 225 -2.73 -9.52 -17.68
CA GLU A 225 -2.00 -9.99 -16.50
C GLU A 225 -2.36 -9.18 -15.26
N VAL A 226 -2.26 -7.85 -15.34
CA VAL A 226 -2.62 -6.96 -14.24
C VAL A 226 -4.08 -7.17 -13.82
N ARG A 227 -5.01 -7.32 -14.77
CA ARG A 227 -6.43 -7.56 -14.46
C ARG A 227 -6.62 -8.90 -13.75
N PHE A 228 -5.93 -9.95 -14.19
CA PHE A 228 -5.99 -11.25 -13.53
C PHE A 228 -5.45 -11.20 -12.10
N GLN A 229 -4.30 -10.57 -11.90
CA GLN A 229 -3.71 -10.34 -10.57
C GLN A 229 -4.65 -9.59 -9.65
N THR A 230 -5.20 -8.48 -10.13
CA THR A 230 -6.10 -7.62 -9.35
C THR A 230 -7.37 -8.37 -8.97
N ALA A 231 -7.92 -9.17 -9.89
CA ALA A 231 -9.10 -9.97 -9.62
C ALA A 231 -8.82 -11.07 -8.57
N THR A 232 -7.66 -11.73 -8.63
CA THR A 232 -7.29 -12.73 -7.61
C THR A 232 -7.06 -12.11 -6.23
N ALA A 233 -6.45 -10.92 -6.15
CA ALA A 233 -6.25 -10.21 -4.88
C ALA A 233 -7.58 -9.73 -4.25
N SER A 234 -8.56 -9.37 -5.08
CA SER A 234 -9.89 -8.93 -4.61
C SER A 234 -10.68 -10.03 -3.86
N LEU A 235 -10.32 -11.30 -4.01
CA LEU A 235 -10.91 -12.40 -3.25
C LEU A 235 -10.61 -12.28 -1.75
N SER A 236 -9.42 -11.79 -1.39
CA SER A 236 -9.06 -11.52 0.00
C SER A 236 -9.93 -10.41 0.59
N ILE A 237 -10.15 -9.32 -0.15
CA ILE A 237 -11.07 -8.23 0.26
C ILE A 237 -12.48 -8.78 0.50
N LEU A 238 -13.01 -9.57 -0.45
CA LEU A 238 -14.32 -10.20 -0.27
C LEU A 238 -14.34 -11.09 0.96
N ARG A 239 -13.31 -11.92 1.16
CA ARG A 239 -13.19 -12.76 2.35
C ARG A 239 -13.22 -11.92 3.63
N TYR A 240 -12.48 -10.81 3.72
CA TYR A 240 -12.50 -9.94 4.90
C TYR A 240 -13.87 -9.29 5.15
N LEU A 241 -14.56 -8.84 4.09
CA LEU A 241 -15.93 -8.35 4.20
C LEU A 241 -16.87 -9.43 4.76
N THR A 242 -16.69 -10.70 4.35
CA THR A 242 -17.48 -11.82 4.88
C THR A 242 -17.09 -12.25 6.29
N ASP A 243 -15.81 -12.14 6.66
CA ASP A 243 -15.29 -12.46 8.00
C ASP A 243 -15.92 -11.54 9.06
N TYR A 244 -15.98 -10.24 8.75
CA TYR A 244 -16.46 -9.21 9.68
C TYR A 244 -17.93 -8.85 9.50
N MET A 245 -18.63 -9.59 8.64
CA MET A 245 -19.99 -9.31 8.21
C MET A 245 -21.01 -9.17 9.37
N THR A 246 -20.75 -9.79 10.52
CA THR A 246 -21.61 -9.70 11.70
C THR A 246 -21.52 -8.36 12.43
N ASP A 247 -20.40 -7.65 12.24
CA ASP A 247 -20.06 -6.38 12.86
C ASP A 247 -20.25 -5.20 11.89
N LEU A 248 -20.24 -5.48 10.58
CA LEU A 248 -20.51 -4.49 9.55
C LEU A 248 -22.01 -4.12 9.46
N PRO A 249 -22.32 -2.96 8.86
CA PRO A 249 -23.70 -2.55 8.60
C PRO A 249 -24.52 -3.63 7.86
N PRO A 250 -25.81 -3.84 8.21
CA PRO A 250 -26.64 -4.88 7.59
C PRO A 250 -26.82 -4.77 6.07
N CYS A 251 -26.55 -3.58 5.49
CA CYS A 251 -26.57 -3.36 4.05
C CYS A 251 -25.50 -4.19 3.32
N VAL A 252 -24.36 -4.49 3.96
CA VAL A 252 -23.32 -5.36 3.39
C VAL A 252 -23.84 -6.78 3.21
N ILE A 253 -24.44 -7.36 4.26
CA ILE A 253 -25.08 -8.69 4.19
C ILE A 253 -26.12 -8.72 3.06
N ALA A 254 -26.98 -7.70 3.01
CA ALA A 254 -28.01 -7.57 1.98
C ALA A 254 -27.42 -7.59 0.58
N ARG A 255 -26.41 -6.75 0.34
CA ARG A 255 -25.78 -6.61 -0.96
C ARG A 255 -25.07 -7.87 -1.41
N THR A 256 -24.28 -8.48 -0.52
CA THR A 256 -23.52 -9.71 -0.79
C THR A 256 -24.45 -10.91 -1.08
N LEU A 257 -25.54 -11.08 -0.32
CA LEU A 257 -26.38 -12.27 -0.41
C LEU A 257 -27.59 -12.12 -1.34
N ASP A 258 -28.28 -10.98 -1.31
CA ASP A 258 -29.54 -10.80 -2.03
C ASP A 258 -29.30 -10.27 -3.45
N THR A 259 -28.35 -9.34 -3.61
CA THR A 259 -28.11 -8.65 -4.89
C THR A 259 -26.99 -9.28 -5.70
N ASN A 260 -25.83 -9.52 -5.09
CA ASN A 260 -24.65 -10.05 -5.77
C ASN A 260 -24.65 -11.60 -5.82
N ASP A 261 -25.45 -12.25 -4.96
CA ASP A 261 -25.54 -13.71 -4.85
C ASP A 261 -24.14 -14.37 -4.76
N GLU A 262 -23.31 -13.88 -3.83
CA GLU A 262 -21.89 -14.25 -3.83
C GLU A 262 -21.63 -15.74 -3.56
N VAL A 263 -22.58 -16.44 -2.95
CA VAL A 263 -22.48 -17.91 -2.82
C VAL A 263 -22.47 -18.56 -4.20
N MET A 264 -23.32 -18.12 -5.12
CA MET A 264 -23.40 -18.67 -6.47
C MET A 264 -22.27 -18.20 -7.40
N THR A 265 -21.56 -17.12 -7.06
CA THR A 265 -20.34 -16.71 -7.78
C THR A 265 -19.09 -17.40 -7.23
N LEU A 266 -19.03 -17.69 -5.93
CA LEU A 266 -17.88 -18.37 -5.32
C LEU A 266 -17.83 -19.87 -5.65
N VAL A 267 -18.99 -20.55 -5.65
CA VAL A 267 -19.06 -22.00 -5.90
C VAL A 267 -18.35 -22.38 -7.22
N PRO A 268 -18.66 -21.78 -8.39
CA PRO A 268 -18.00 -22.15 -9.64
C PRO A 268 -16.48 -21.96 -9.65
N LEU A 269 -15.94 -20.99 -8.90
CA LEU A 269 -14.49 -20.78 -8.76
C LEU A 269 -13.81 -21.93 -8.00
N LEU A 270 -14.50 -22.56 -7.05
CA LEU A 270 -14.00 -23.75 -6.36
C LEU A 270 -14.07 -25.00 -7.26
N GLU A 271 -15.00 -25.02 -8.21
CA GLU A 271 -15.22 -26.13 -9.13
C GLU A 271 -14.22 -26.17 -10.31
N ASP A 272 -13.96 -25.01 -10.94
CA ASP A 272 -12.98 -24.85 -12.03
C ASP A 272 -12.13 -23.58 -11.80
N PRO A 273 -11.14 -23.64 -10.88
CA PRO A 273 -10.37 -22.46 -10.49
C PRO A 273 -9.54 -21.91 -11.66
N PRO A 274 -9.73 -20.65 -12.07
CA PRO A 274 -9.02 -20.07 -13.22
C PRO A 274 -7.53 -19.85 -12.96
N TRP A 275 -7.08 -19.91 -11.69
CA TRP A 275 -5.67 -19.89 -11.27
C TRP A 275 -5.01 -21.27 -11.27
N VAL A 276 -5.65 -22.30 -11.81
CA VAL A 276 -5.04 -23.62 -12.04
C VAL A 276 -5.10 -23.95 -13.52
N ARG A 277 -3.94 -24.29 -14.10
CA ARG A 277 -3.85 -24.64 -15.53
C ARG A 277 -2.98 -25.86 -15.78
N ARG A 278 -3.09 -26.41 -16.99
CA ARG A 278 -2.26 -27.52 -17.46
C ARG A 278 -1.58 -27.13 -18.77
N ARG A 279 -0.25 -27.23 -18.82
CA ARG A 279 0.55 -26.92 -20.01
C ARG A 279 1.36 -28.12 -20.49
N LYS A 280 1.86 -28.06 -21.73
CA LYS A 280 2.70 -29.09 -22.34
C LYS A 280 4.17 -28.67 -22.28
N LYS A 281 4.99 -29.46 -21.59
CA LYS A 281 6.44 -29.26 -21.51
C LYS A 281 7.16 -30.28 -22.39
N LYS A 282 8.17 -29.83 -23.14
CA LYS A 282 9.08 -30.76 -23.83
C LYS A 282 9.91 -31.48 -22.77
N ALA A 283 9.86 -32.82 -22.72
CA ALA A 283 10.66 -33.58 -21.77
C ALA A 283 12.15 -33.28 -21.98
N LYS A 284 12.89 -33.02 -20.89
CA LYS A 284 14.35 -32.98 -20.92
C LYS A 284 14.85 -34.38 -21.36
N PRO A 285 15.88 -34.47 -22.22
CA PRO A 285 16.54 -35.75 -22.44
C PRO A 285 17.05 -36.26 -21.09
N ALA A 286 16.78 -37.52 -20.77
CA ALA A 286 17.31 -38.15 -19.57
C ALA A 286 18.85 -38.03 -19.62
N ALA A 287 19.46 -37.54 -18.54
CA ALA A 287 20.92 -37.63 -18.41
C ALA A 287 21.28 -39.11 -18.48
N GLU A 288 22.05 -39.49 -19.50
CA GLU A 288 22.61 -40.83 -19.63
C GLU A 288 23.50 -41.07 -18.41
N GLU A 289 23.10 -41.98 -17.52
CA GLU A 289 24.02 -42.60 -16.59
C GLU A 289 25.12 -43.26 -17.41
N SER A 290 26.34 -42.74 -17.25
CA SER A 290 27.53 -43.24 -17.92
C SER A 290 27.74 -44.72 -17.59
N GLY A 291 27.53 -45.58 -18.57
CA GLY A 291 27.78 -47.01 -18.42
C GLY A 291 27.77 -47.75 -19.74
N GLY A 292 28.95 -47.88 -20.34
CA GLY A 292 29.28 -49.04 -21.20
C GLY A 292 29.10 -48.85 -22.70
N ASP A 293 30.25 -48.76 -23.34
CA ASP A 293 30.58 -48.91 -24.77
C ASP A 293 29.68 -49.89 -25.56
N GLY A 294 29.24 -49.48 -26.75
CA GLY A 294 28.41 -50.33 -27.61
C GLY A 294 27.72 -49.63 -28.77
N ASP A 295 28.47 -49.45 -29.85
CA ASP A 295 28.05 -48.98 -31.18
C ASP A 295 26.72 -49.61 -31.68
N LYS A 296 25.70 -48.76 -31.92
CA LYS A 296 24.59 -48.98 -32.88
C LYS A 296 23.69 -47.75 -33.00
N ALA A 297 23.71 -47.16 -34.19
CA ALA A 297 22.78 -46.12 -34.63
C ALA A 297 21.31 -46.57 -34.51
N GLN A 298 20.53 -45.88 -33.67
CA GLN A 298 19.08 -46.11 -33.54
C GLN A 298 18.31 -44.79 -33.49
N LYS A 299 17.44 -44.61 -34.49
CA LYS A 299 16.43 -43.56 -34.69
C LYS A 299 16.04 -42.79 -33.42
N LYS A 300 16.31 -41.47 -33.42
CA LYS A 300 15.76 -40.50 -32.45
C LYS A 300 14.24 -40.68 -32.30
N LYS A 301 13.81 -41.22 -31.16
CA LYS A 301 12.39 -41.32 -30.76
C LYS A 301 11.79 -39.90 -30.60
N PRO A 302 10.50 -39.71 -30.88
CA PRO A 302 9.83 -38.42 -30.71
C PRO A 302 9.92 -37.97 -29.24
N SER A 303 10.22 -36.69 -29.03
CA SER A 303 10.25 -36.06 -27.71
C SER A 303 8.90 -36.28 -27.01
N LYS A 304 8.90 -37.07 -25.94
CA LYS A 304 7.70 -37.32 -25.13
C LYS A 304 7.24 -35.97 -24.55
N THR A 305 6.07 -35.48 -24.95
CA THR A 305 5.49 -34.27 -24.39
C THR A 305 4.93 -34.59 -23.01
N GLU A 306 5.42 -33.93 -21.96
CA GLU A 306 4.94 -34.10 -20.60
C GLU A 306 3.88 -33.05 -20.27
N LYS A 307 2.78 -33.44 -19.60
CA LYS A 307 1.78 -32.49 -19.11
C LYS A 307 2.14 -32.05 -17.71
N VAL A 308 2.30 -30.74 -17.54
CA VAL A 308 2.62 -30.09 -16.27
C VAL A 308 1.39 -29.36 -15.76
N THR A 309 1.19 -29.34 -14.44
CA THR A 309 0.16 -28.53 -13.79
C THR A 309 0.82 -27.32 -13.17
N GLU A 310 0.24 -26.15 -13.40
CA GLU A 310 0.70 -24.89 -12.82
C GLU A 310 -0.43 -24.27 -11.99
N LYS A 311 -0.04 -23.65 -10.88
CA LYS A 311 -0.92 -22.82 -10.06
C LYS A 311 -0.41 -21.39 -10.08
N TYR A 312 -1.33 -20.44 -10.02
CA TYR A 312 -0.99 -19.03 -9.90
C TYR A 312 -0.72 -18.70 -8.42
N LEU A 313 0.53 -18.40 -8.09
CA LEU A 313 1.01 -18.14 -6.74
C LEU A 313 1.88 -16.89 -6.78
N ASP A 314 1.66 -15.95 -5.85
CA ASP A 314 2.45 -14.71 -5.71
C ASP A 314 2.64 -13.95 -7.04
N GLY A 315 1.56 -13.84 -7.82
CA GLY A 315 1.57 -13.10 -9.09
C GLY A 315 2.18 -13.81 -10.27
N ARG A 316 2.53 -15.09 -10.13
CA ARG A 316 3.18 -15.85 -11.20
C ARG A 316 2.64 -17.27 -11.31
N TRP A 317 2.71 -17.79 -12.52
CA TRP A 317 2.41 -19.20 -12.78
C TRP A 317 3.59 -20.06 -12.35
N THR A 318 3.35 -20.94 -11.39
CA THR A 318 4.37 -21.82 -10.80
C THR A 318 4.02 -23.28 -11.09
N GLU A 319 5.00 -24.05 -11.58
CA GLU A 319 4.88 -25.50 -11.80
C GLU A 319 4.81 -26.25 -10.47
N VAL A 320 3.78 -27.07 -10.29
CA VAL A 320 3.52 -27.81 -9.04
C VAL A 320 3.79 -29.30 -9.23
N ALA A 321 4.58 -29.87 -8.32
CA ALA A 321 4.93 -31.28 -8.27
C ALA A 321 3.67 -32.17 -8.09
N ARG A 322 3.77 -33.47 -8.40
CA ARG A 322 2.57 -34.33 -8.45
C ARG A 322 1.90 -34.51 -7.09
N ASP A 323 2.71 -34.60 -6.04
CA ASP A 323 2.36 -34.71 -4.63
C ASP A 323 1.77 -33.41 -4.07
N GLU A 324 2.22 -32.25 -4.54
CA GLU A 324 1.74 -30.94 -4.08
C GLU A 324 0.45 -30.46 -4.78
N ARG A 325 -0.02 -31.15 -5.83
CA ARG A 325 -1.21 -30.74 -6.59
C ARG A 325 -2.47 -30.64 -5.73
N ALA A 326 -2.57 -31.49 -4.70
CA ALA A 326 -3.70 -31.51 -3.76
C ALA A 326 -3.59 -30.44 -2.66
N ARG A 327 -2.46 -29.74 -2.55
CA ARG A 327 -2.29 -28.62 -1.62
C ARG A 327 -3.15 -27.45 -2.06
N ILE A 328 -3.95 -26.91 -1.15
CA ILE A 328 -4.80 -25.75 -1.37
C ILE A 328 -3.89 -24.53 -1.63
N SER A 329 -4.15 -23.78 -2.69
CA SER A 329 -3.45 -22.50 -2.92
C SER A 329 -4.02 -21.42 -2.00
N PRO A 330 -3.26 -20.35 -1.70
CA PRO A 330 -3.79 -19.22 -0.94
C PRO A 330 -5.10 -18.67 -1.55
N THR A 331 -5.17 -18.57 -2.88
CA THR A 331 -6.37 -18.13 -3.61
C THR A 331 -7.57 -19.06 -3.43
N ASP A 332 -7.35 -20.38 -3.44
CA ASP A 332 -8.39 -21.37 -3.13
C ASP A 332 -8.89 -21.19 -1.68
N ALA A 333 -7.97 -20.94 -0.74
CA ALA A 333 -8.30 -20.75 0.67
C ALA A 333 -9.20 -19.53 0.88
N GLN A 334 -8.94 -18.40 0.21
CA GLN A 334 -9.80 -17.21 0.29
C GLN A 334 -11.23 -17.53 -0.15
N CYS A 335 -11.41 -18.30 -1.23
CA CYS A 335 -12.73 -18.70 -1.71
C CYS A 335 -13.44 -19.63 -0.72
N TRP A 336 -12.73 -20.64 -0.20
CA TRP A 336 -13.28 -21.57 0.79
C TRP A 336 -13.71 -20.86 2.07
N LEU A 337 -12.90 -19.91 2.57
CA LEU A 337 -13.19 -19.13 3.75
C LEU A 337 -14.40 -18.20 3.53
N ALA A 338 -14.48 -17.54 2.39
CA ALA A 338 -15.65 -16.71 2.05
C ALA A 338 -16.94 -17.54 1.99
N VAL A 339 -16.92 -18.72 1.36
CA VAL A 339 -18.07 -19.64 1.34
C VAL A 339 -18.41 -20.13 2.75
N TYR A 340 -17.40 -20.48 3.55
CA TYR A 340 -17.59 -20.86 4.94
C TYR A 340 -18.33 -19.76 5.72
N ASN A 341 -17.88 -18.50 5.63
CA ASN A 341 -18.50 -17.39 6.34
C ASN A 341 -19.96 -17.19 5.93
N LEU A 342 -20.27 -17.23 4.63
CA LEU A 342 -21.63 -16.98 4.14
C LEU A 342 -22.63 -18.11 4.48
N ILE A 343 -22.16 -19.36 4.55
CA ILE A 343 -23.03 -20.54 4.73
C ILE A 343 -23.11 -20.99 6.19
N VAL A 344 -22.00 -20.93 6.93
CA VAL A 344 -21.95 -21.39 8.32
C VAL A 344 -22.57 -20.37 9.26
N GLU A 345 -22.36 -19.07 9.01
CA GLU A 345 -22.91 -17.99 9.83
C GLU A 345 -24.45 -18.02 9.81
N PRO A 346 -25.10 -18.20 10.98
CA PRO A 346 -26.56 -18.29 11.06
C PRO A 346 -27.28 -17.08 10.48
N LYS A 347 -26.78 -15.86 10.70
CA LYS A 347 -27.41 -14.63 10.17
C LYS A 347 -27.46 -14.64 8.64
N CYS A 348 -26.35 -15.01 8.00
CA CYS A 348 -26.24 -15.08 6.54
C CYS A 348 -27.12 -16.19 5.97
N ARG A 349 -27.01 -17.40 6.53
CA ARG A 349 -27.78 -18.56 6.07
C ARG A 349 -29.28 -18.38 6.23
N MET A 350 -29.74 -17.72 7.30
CA MET A 350 -31.16 -17.41 7.50
C MET A 350 -31.70 -16.40 6.48
N ARG A 351 -30.86 -15.45 6.04
CA ARG A 351 -31.25 -14.44 5.05
C ARG A 351 -31.24 -15.00 3.63
N TYR A 352 -30.21 -15.76 3.29
CA TYR A 352 -29.99 -16.28 1.93
C TYR A 352 -31.14 -17.17 1.45
N HIS A 353 -31.60 -16.96 0.22
CA HIS A 353 -32.66 -17.77 -0.39
C HIS A 353 -32.10 -19.11 -0.85
N TRP A 354 -32.65 -20.22 -0.35
CA TRP A 354 -32.33 -21.56 -0.83
C TRP A 354 -33.45 -22.08 -1.73
N ASP A 355 -33.23 -22.06 -3.04
CA ASP A 355 -34.05 -22.76 -4.02
C ASP A 355 -33.35 -24.04 -4.50
N ASP A 356 -34.08 -24.87 -5.24
CA ASP A 356 -33.57 -26.15 -5.76
C ASP A 356 -32.28 -25.96 -6.57
N TYR A 357 -32.18 -24.90 -7.37
CA TYR A 357 -31.00 -24.62 -8.18
C TYR A 357 -29.77 -24.31 -7.30
N ARG A 358 -29.92 -23.45 -6.30
CA ARG A 358 -28.83 -23.07 -5.38
C ARG A 358 -28.38 -24.25 -4.53
N VAL A 359 -29.32 -25.09 -4.08
CA VAL A 359 -29.03 -26.32 -3.35
C VAL A 359 -28.27 -27.31 -4.24
N ASP A 360 -28.70 -27.51 -5.49
CA ASP A 360 -28.01 -28.36 -6.46
C ASP A 360 -26.59 -27.88 -6.75
N LYS A 361 -26.39 -26.57 -6.89
CA LYS A 361 -25.05 -25.98 -7.08
C LYS A 361 -24.18 -26.15 -5.85
N LEU A 362 -24.72 -25.89 -4.66
CA LEU A 362 -23.99 -26.08 -3.41
C LEU A 362 -23.58 -27.55 -3.21
N ALA A 363 -24.42 -28.50 -3.64
CA ALA A 363 -24.13 -29.93 -3.53
C ALA A 363 -22.89 -30.37 -4.34
N LEU A 364 -22.48 -29.59 -5.36
CA LEU A 364 -21.21 -29.83 -6.07
C LEU A 364 -20.01 -29.74 -5.10
N LEU A 365 -20.13 -28.90 -4.07
CA LEU A 365 -19.39 -28.85 -2.81
C LEU A 365 -18.77 -30.18 -2.38
N LYS A 366 -19.65 -31.19 -2.35
CA LYS A 366 -19.39 -32.49 -1.74
C LYS A 366 -18.27 -33.27 -2.42
N ARG A 367 -17.99 -33.02 -3.70
CA ARG A 367 -16.90 -33.71 -4.40
C ARG A 367 -15.50 -33.25 -3.95
N HIS A 368 -15.43 -32.07 -3.32
CA HIS A 368 -14.19 -31.50 -2.80
C HIS A 368 -13.95 -31.85 -1.34
N PHE A 369 -15.00 -32.18 -0.57
CA PHE A 369 -14.90 -32.59 0.82
C PHE A 369 -14.21 -33.95 0.97
N ASN A 370 -12.91 -33.91 1.28
CA ASN A 370 -12.07 -35.07 1.52
C ASN A 370 -11.11 -34.81 2.69
N ASP A 371 -10.47 -35.86 3.21
CA ASP A 371 -9.59 -35.75 4.37
C ASP A 371 -8.41 -34.79 4.12
N ILE A 372 -7.87 -34.75 2.89
CA ILE A 372 -6.77 -33.83 2.52
C ILE A 372 -7.21 -32.37 2.61
N LEU A 373 -8.44 -32.04 2.20
CA LEU A 373 -9.02 -30.71 2.33
C LEU A 373 -9.21 -30.37 3.81
N PHE A 374 -9.76 -31.29 4.59
CA PHE A 374 -10.03 -31.06 6.01
C PHE A 374 -8.78 -31.04 6.89
N ASP A 375 -7.70 -31.70 6.49
CA ASP A 375 -6.42 -31.62 7.19
C ASP A 375 -5.77 -30.25 6.98
N GLN A 376 -5.95 -29.66 5.79
CA GLN A 376 -5.44 -28.32 5.45
C GLN A 376 -6.33 -27.19 5.99
N LEU A 377 -7.65 -27.36 5.97
CA LEU A 377 -8.63 -26.40 6.47
C LEU A 377 -9.67 -27.10 7.37
N PRO A 378 -9.35 -27.38 8.64
CA PRO A 378 -10.22 -28.14 9.54
C PRO A 378 -11.62 -27.55 9.76
N LEU A 379 -11.74 -26.22 9.71
CA LEU A 379 -13.00 -25.48 9.82
C LEU A 379 -14.03 -25.89 8.73
N LEU A 380 -13.60 -26.41 7.57
CA LEU A 380 -14.51 -26.83 6.51
C LEU A 380 -15.31 -28.10 6.86
N ARG A 381 -14.97 -28.80 7.95
CA ARG A 381 -15.82 -29.90 8.47
C ARG A 381 -17.20 -29.39 8.89
N ASP A 382 -17.26 -28.20 9.49
CA ASP A 382 -18.53 -27.55 9.81
C ASP A 382 -19.29 -27.14 8.55
N LEU A 383 -18.59 -26.58 7.55
CA LEU A 383 -19.20 -26.29 6.25
C LEU A 383 -19.82 -27.54 5.63
N ALA A 384 -19.09 -28.66 5.60
CA ALA A 384 -19.58 -29.92 5.05
C ALA A 384 -20.85 -30.41 5.75
N ARG A 385 -20.88 -30.35 7.10
CA ARG A 385 -22.08 -30.69 7.89
C ARG A 385 -23.26 -29.77 7.54
N ILE A 386 -23.04 -28.46 7.47
CA ILE A 386 -24.10 -27.49 7.14
C ILE A 386 -24.61 -27.67 5.71
N VAL A 387 -23.72 -27.97 4.76
CA VAL A 387 -24.10 -28.28 3.37
C VAL A 387 -25.01 -29.51 3.33
N ASP A 388 -24.69 -30.57 4.07
CA ASP A 388 -25.56 -31.76 4.18
C ASP A 388 -26.92 -31.42 4.82
N GLU A 389 -26.95 -30.60 5.88
CA GLU A 389 -28.19 -30.13 6.50
C GLU A 389 -29.09 -29.35 5.52
N ILE A 390 -28.49 -28.50 4.67
CA ILE A 390 -29.20 -27.73 3.64
C ILE A 390 -29.76 -28.65 2.56
N ILE A 391 -28.96 -29.60 2.05
CA ILE A 391 -29.38 -30.56 1.02
C ILE A 391 -30.51 -31.46 1.52
N MET A 392 -30.52 -31.82 2.80
CA MET A 392 -31.60 -32.59 3.43
C MET A 392 -32.88 -31.78 3.66
N GLY A 393 -32.91 -30.49 3.31
CA GLY A 393 -34.10 -29.65 3.40
C GLY A 393 -34.47 -29.21 4.82
N ALA A 394 -33.57 -29.36 5.80
CA ALA A 394 -33.86 -29.12 7.22
C ALA A 394 -34.19 -27.64 7.56
N ARG A 395 -34.01 -26.70 6.61
CA ARG A 395 -34.15 -25.24 6.83
C ARG A 395 -35.00 -24.49 5.80
N VAL A 396 -35.44 -25.14 4.71
CA VAL A 396 -36.16 -24.48 3.61
C VAL A 396 -37.60 -24.10 4.01
N ALA A 397 -38.25 -24.94 4.82
CA ALA A 397 -39.66 -24.75 5.21
C ALA A 397 -39.94 -23.45 6.01
N THR A 398 -38.96 -22.92 6.76
CA THR A 398 -39.15 -21.73 7.62
C THR A 398 -38.93 -20.40 6.89
N GLN A 399 -38.30 -20.40 5.71
CA GLN A 399 -37.95 -19.16 4.99
C GLN A 399 -39.10 -18.62 4.10
N GLU A 400 -39.92 -19.51 3.51
CA GLU A 400 -41.05 -19.10 2.66
C GLU A 400 -42.14 -18.33 3.44
N GLU A 401 -42.33 -18.65 4.72
CA GLU A 401 -43.33 -18.00 5.57
C GLU A 401 -42.90 -16.59 6.02
N ALA A 402 -41.61 -16.39 6.30
CA ALA A 402 -41.07 -15.12 6.77
C ALA A 402 -41.04 -14.01 5.69
N ARG A 403 -41.00 -14.39 4.41
CA ARG A 403 -40.86 -13.47 3.28
C ARG A 403 -42.17 -12.94 2.71
N LYS A 404 -43.30 -13.62 2.95
CA LYS A 404 -44.62 -13.15 2.52
C LYS A 404 -45.02 -11.82 3.17
N SER A 405 -44.24 -11.31 4.13
CA SER A 405 -44.53 -10.09 4.88
C SER A 405 -43.37 -9.09 5.03
N SER A 406 -42.28 -9.13 4.23
CA SER A 406 -41.19 -8.15 4.37
C SER A 406 -41.17 -7.08 3.28
N LEU A 407 -41.11 -5.81 3.71
CA LEU A 407 -40.71 -4.68 2.87
C LEU A 407 -39.17 -4.68 2.76
N VAL A 408 -38.64 -4.66 1.54
CA VAL A 408 -37.20 -4.61 1.29
C VAL A 408 -36.80 -3.15 1.05
N LEU A 409 -36.09 -2.56 2.00
CA LEU A 409 -35.41 -1.27 1.85
C LEU A 409 -33.92 -1.57 1.61
N GLU A 410 -33.45 -1.38 0.38
CA GLU A 410 -32.05 -1.61 -0.01
C GLU A 410 -31.34 -0.27 -0.24
N GLN A 411 -30.16 -0.10 0.35
CA GLN A 411 -29.24 0.98 0.02
C GLN A 411 -28.48 0.60 -1.26
N VAL A 412 -28.46 1.51 -2.23
CA VAL A 412 -27.83 1.28 -3.54
C VAL A 412 -26.51 2.03 -3.60
N PRO A 413 -25.40 1.40 -4.05
CA PRO A 413 -24.13 2.08 -4.26
C PRO A 413 -24.24 3.14 -5.37
N VAL A 414 -23.73 4.35 -5.08
CA VAL A 414 -23.95 5.55 -5.93
C VAL A 414 -22.68 6.04 -6.60
N TRP A 415 -21.49 5.76 -6.05
CA TRP A 415 -20.24 6.36 -6.49
C TRP A 415 -19.87 5.89 -7.89
N ARG A 416 -19.81 4.58 -8.15
CA ARG A 416 -19.53 4.08 -9.50
C ARG A 416 -20.67 4.43 -10.46
N GLU A 417 -21.92 4.35 -10.01
CA GLU A 417 -23.07 4.72 -10.83
C GLU A 417 -22.99 6.20 -11.25
N SER A 418 -22.57 7.12 -10.37
CA SER A 418 -22.41 8.54 -10.68
C SER A 418 -21.32 8.82 -11.74
N LEU A 419 -20.31 7.94 -11.78
CA LEU A 419 -19.29 7.99 -12.81
C LEU A 419 -19.86 7.57 -14.16
N VAL A 420 -20.70 6.53 -14.24
CA VAL A 420 -21.09 5.90 -15.52
C VAL A 420 -22.44 6.37 -16.05
N LYS A 421 -23.43 6.60 -15.19
CA LYS A 421 -24.84 6.77 -15.55
C LYS A 421 -25.08 7.98 -16.44
N GLY A 422 -25.91 7.79 -17.46
CA GLY A 422 -26.36 8.87 -18.34
C GLY A 422 -25.32 9.38 -19.34
N ARG A 423 -24.16 8.71 -19.46
CA ARG A 423 -23.07 9.11 -20.35
C ARG A 423 -23.00 8.16 -21.55
N ALA A 424 -22.96 8.73 -22.75
CA ALA A 424 -22.83 7.97 -24.00
C ALA A 424 -21.35 7.73 -24.35
N ASP A 425 -21.08 6.81 -25.28
CA ASP A 425 -19.72 6.54 -25.76
C ASP A 425 -18.99 7.80 -26.29
N ALA A 426 -19.74 8.73 -26.90
CA ALA A 426 -19.21 10.02 -27.34
C ALA A 426 -18.59 10.86 -26.21
N HIS A 427 -19.09 10.74 -24.97
CA HIS A 427 -18.52 11.42 -23.81
C HIS A 427 -17.15 10.83 -23.44
N TRP A 428 -17.04 9.50 -23.42
CA TRP A 428 -15.78 8.81 -23.12
C TRP A 428 -14.72 9.07 -24.18
N LYS A 429 -15.13 9.08 -25.45
CA LYS A 429 -14.28 9.47 -26.56
C LYS A 429 -13.79 10.92 -26.44
N ALA A 430 -14.66 11.85 -26.04
CA ALA A 430 -14.25 13.25 -25.83
C ALA A 430 -13.20 13.40 -24.72
N ILE A 431 -13.36 12.66 -23.62
CA ILE A 431 -12.34 12.59 -22.56
C ILE A 431 -11.04 12.04 -23.15
N ALA A 432 -11.08 10.90 -23.85
CA ALA A 432 -9.89 10.31 -24.45
C ALA A 432 -9.16 11.28 -25.41
N GLU A 433 -9.88 11.99 -26.28
CA GLU A 433 -9.26 12.95 -27.21
C GLU A 433 -8.60 14.13 -26.47
N GLN A 434 -9.24 14.67 -25.43
CA GLN A 434 -8.60 15.65 -24.55
C GLN A 434 -7.32 15.07 -23.95
N GLN A 435 -7.39 13.85 -23.40
CA GLN A 435 -6.26 13.26 -22.71
C GLN A 435 -5.10 12.89 -23.63
N LYS A 436 -5.37 12.52 -24.89
CA LYS A 436 -4.32 12.35 -25.92
C LYS A 436 -3.53 13.62 -26.13
N THR A 437 -4.20 14.78 -26.13
CA THR A 437 -3.53 16.07 -26.39
C THR A 437 -2.80 16.63 -25.18
N GLU A 438 -3.32 16.41 -23.97
CA GLU A 438 -2.79 17.00 -22.74
C GLU A 438 -1.88 16.02 -21.99
N GLN A 439 -2.44 14.94 -21.43
CA GLN A 439 -1.67 14.05 -20.55
C GLN A 439 -0.80 13.05 -21.31
N PHE A 440 -1.29 12.54 -22.43
CA PHE A 440 -0.67 11.46 -23.22
C PHE A 440 -0.10 11.93 -24.55
N HIS A 441 0.36 13.18 -24.60
CA HIS A 441 1.12 13.67 -25.75
C HIS A 441 2.53 13.02 -25.76
N PRO A 442 3.05 12.53 -26.91
CA PRO A 442 4.28 11.73 -26.97
C PRO A 442 5.55 12.32 -26.35
N THR A 443 5.66 13.66 -26.35
CA THR A 443 6.85 14.37 -25.87
C THR A 443 6.56 15.37 -24.75
N GLN A 444 5.50 16.18 -24.91
CA GLN A 444 5.09 17.22 -23.97
C GLN A 444 4.02 16.80 -22.97
N GLY A 445 3.55 15.55 -23.00
CA GLY A 445 2.46 15.10 -22.15
C GLY A 445 2.89 14.99 -20.68
N ASP A 446 1.99 15.36 -19.77
CA ASP A 446 2.19 15.25 -18.32
C ASP A 446 2.71 13.86 -17.91
N ALA A 447 2.18 12.81 -18.52
CA ALA A 447 2.57 11.44 -18.22
C ALA A 447 4.06 11.19 -18.53
N VAL A 448 4.56 11.69 -19.66
CA VAL A 448 5.96 11.51 -20.06
C VAL A 448 6.88 12.34 -19.16
N LEU A 449 6.53 13.60 -18.92
CA LEU A 449 7.33 14.51 -18.09
C LEU A 449 7.39 14.05 -16.63
N SER A 450 6.27 13.60 -16.06
CA SER A 450 6.22 13.06 -14.70
C SER A 450 7.09 11.81 -14.56
N GLN A 451 7.10 10.93 -15.56
CA GLN A 451 7.93 9.72 -15.54
C GLN A 451 9.41 10.04 -15.70
N GLN A 452 9.77 10.97 -16.59
CA GLN A 452 11.17 11.43 -16.73
C GLN A 452 11.67 12.06 -15.43
N SER A 453 10.89 12.95 -14.81
CA SER A 453 11.26 13.59 -13.54
C SER A 453 11.41 12.56 -12.41
N HIS A 454 10.54 11.56 -12.34
CA HIS A 454 10.64 10.49 -11.35
C HIS A 454 11.89 9.62 -11.59
N ALA A 455 12.15 9.20 -12.83
CA ALA A 455 13.34 8.43 -13.20
C ALA A 455 14.63 9.21 -12.92
N GLU A 456 14.69 10.49 -13.25
CA GLU A 456 15.81 11.38 -12.91
C GLU A 456 16.04 11.48 -11.40
N SER A 457 14.96 11.55 -10.63
CA SER A 457 15.04 11.61 -9.16
C SER A 457 15.60 10.31 -8.59
N MET A 458 15.17 9.14 -9.12
CA MET A 458 15.72 7.84 -8.74
C MET A 458 17.19 7.68 -9.16
N MET A 459 17.56 8.11 -10.37
CA MET A 459 18.96 8.09 -10.82
C MET A 459 19.84 8.96 -9.95
N LYS A 460 19.42 10.19 -9.62
CA LYS A 460 20.15 11.05 -8.68
C LYS A 460 20.30 10.44 -7.30
N ALA A 461 19.28 9.72 -6.81
CA ALA A 461 19.36 9.01 -5.55
C ALA A 461 20.34 7.84 -5.63
N TYR A 462 20.34 7.09 -6.73
CA TYR A 462 21.27 5.98 -6.97
C TYR A 462 22.72 6.46 -7.11
N ASP A 463 22.97 7.49 -7.93
CA ASP A 463 24.29 8.10 -8.10
C ASP A 463 24.84 8.56 -6.75
N PHE A 464 24.00 9.20 -5.94
CA PHE A 464 24.38 9.60 -4.59
C PHE A 464 24.74 8.41 -3.68
N MET A 465 23.99 7.31 -3.74
CA MET A 465 24.29 6.10 -2.97
C MET A 465 25.56 5.40 -3.47
N ALA A 466 25.80 5.37 -4.78
CA ALA A 466 26.99 4.81 -5.40
C ALA A 466 28.25 5.63 -5.05
N GLU A 467 28.14 6.97 -5.08
CA GLU A 467 29.21 7.88 -4.65
C GLU A 467 29.57 7.72 -3.16
N MET A 468 28.61 7.34 -2.32
CA MET A 468 28.88 6.98 -0.92
C MET A 468 29.52 5.61 -0.74
N GLY A 469 29.43 4.71 -1.73
CA GLY A 469 29.92 3.33 -1.66
C GLY A 469 31.40 3.16 -2.05
N GLU A 470 31.97 4.04 -2.87
CA GLU A 470 33.33 3.86 -3.43
C GLU A 470 34.44 4.71 -2.78
N GLY A 471 34.15 5.57 -1.81
CA GLY A 471 35.16 6.48 -1.27
C GLY A 471 34.96 6.83 0.20
N GLY A 472 35.77 6.21 1.06
CA GLY A 472 36.04 6.77 2.38
C GLY A 472 36.74 8.12 2.27
N THR A 473 36.30 9.07 3.11
CA THR A 473 36.81 10.42 3.41
C THR A 473 36.17 11.63 2.68
N LEU A 474 35.74 12.56 3.53
CA LEU A 474 34.89 13.74 3.33
C LEU A 474 35.55 14.87 2.53
N HIS A 475 34.80 15.45 1.60
CA HIS A 475 34.52 16.90 1.51
C HIS A 475 33.54 17.19 0.37
N ALA A 476 32.50 18.01 0.61
CA ALA A 476 31.60 18.50 -0.44
C ALA A 476 31.13 19.94 -0.15
N PRO A 477 30.98 20.78 -1.21
CA PRO A 477 29.99 21.85 -1.26
C PRO A 477 29.08 21.73 -2.52
N PRO A 478 28.01 22.53 -2.70
CA PRO A 478 26.77 22.46 -1.92
C PRO A 478 25.47 22.50 -2.78
N SER A 479 24.40 21.86 -2.28
CA SER A 479 22.97 22.30 -2.23
C SER A 479 22.01 21.08 -2.25
N PRO A 480 20.73 21.25 -1.93
CA PRO A 480 20.11 21.65 -0.67
C PRO A 480 19.44 20.42 -0.02
N ARG A 481 19.99 19.89 1.08
CA ARG A 481 19.47 18.66 1.72
C ARG A 481 18.88 18.89 3.09
N ALA A 482 17.68 18.34 3.27
CA ALA A 482 17.13 17.92 4.55
C ALA A 482 18.20 17.12 5.32
N GLY A 483 18.37 17.45 6.60
CA GLY A 483 19.56 17.12 7.36
C GLY A 483 19.77 15.62 7.53
N THR A 484 20.95 15.14 7.17
CA THR A 484 21.60 14.04 7.87
C THR A 484 21.68 14.44 9.35
N ALA A 485 21.02 13.68 10.23
CA ALA A 485 21.07 13.92 11.66
C ALA A 485 22.48 13.59 12.17
N SER A 486 23.36 14.60 12.26
CA SER A 486 24.58 14.44 13.06
C SER A 486 24.16 14.36 14.52
N LEU A 487 24.67 13.36 15.24
CA LEU A 487 24.49 13.29 16.70
C LEU A 487 25.40 14.29 17.42
N GLU A 488 26.27 15.00 16.70
CA GLU A 488 27.27 15.92 17.23
C GLU A 488 26.72 17.35 17.44
N ALA A 489 25.59 17.69 16.83
CA ALA A 489 24.97 19.00 16.96
C ALA A 489 23.45 18.92 16.91
N VAL A 490 22.81 19.89 17.56
CA VAL A 490 21.36 20.07 17.55
C VAL A 490 21.01 21.10 16.50
N ALA A 491 20.29 20.71 15.45
CA ALA A 491 19.87 21.62 14.40
C ALA A 491 18.69 22.47 14.88
N VAL A 492 18.84 23.79 14.85
CA VAL A 492 17.83 24.77 15.26
C VAL A 492 17.36 25.55 14.03
N THR A 493 16.06 25.47 13.76
CA THR A 493 15.38 26.18 12.69
C THR A 493 14.44 27.21 13.29
N VAL A 494 14.53 28.46 12.84
CA VAL A 494 13.69 29.55 13.31
C VAL A 494 12.89 30.11 12.15
N THR A 495 11.57 30.08 12.26
CA THR A 495 10.62 30.59 11.27
C THR A 495 9.81 31.75 11.84
N ARG A 496 9.34 32.66 10.98
CA ARG A 496 8.41 33.73 11.33
C ARG A 496 7.16 33.62 10.47
N SER A 497 6.00 33.94 11.03
CA SER A 497 4.77 34.06 10.26
C SER A 497 4.71 35.46 9.62
N PRO A 498 4.49 35.59 8.31
CA PRO A 498 4.38 36.89 7.67
C PRO A 498 3.11 37.63 8.12
N PRO A 499 3.18 38.97 8.33
CA PRO A 499 2.00 39.77 8.65
C PRO A 499 1.02 39.75 7.47
N GLY A 500 -0.15 39.12 7.67
CA GLY A 500 -1.18 38.95 6.64
C GLY A 500 -1.66 37.52 6.40
N GLY A 501 -1.02 36.53 7.04
CA GLY A 501 -1.36 35.11 6.87
C GLY A 501 -0.77 34.55 5.57
N GLY A 502 0.17 33.61 5.71
CA GLY A 502 0.91 33.00 4.62
C GLY A 502 1.83 31.90 5.15
N PRO A 503 2.51 31.13 4.27
CA PRO A 503 3.44 30.10 4.69
C PRO A 503 4.55 30.70 5.57
N GLU A 504 4.97 29.96 6.59
CA GLU A 504 6.03 30.39 7.50
C GLU A 504 7.33 30.66 6.74
N GLU A 505 7.93 31.83 6.97
CA GLU A 505 9.17 32.24 6.35
C GLU A 505 10.35 31.78 7.21
N LEU A 506 11.29 31.05 6.60
CA LEU A 506 12.53 30.66 7.26
C LEU A 506 13.39 31.91 7.53
N VAL A 507 13.65 32.20 8.81
CA VAL A 507 14.54 33.29 9.22
C VAL A 507 15.99 32.81 9.15
N PHE A 508 16.29 31.71 9.84
CA PHE A 508 17.58 31.04 9.73
C PHE A 508 17.54 29.61 10.26
N ARG A 509 18.56 28.84 9.87
CA ARG A 509 18.90 27.53 10.44
C ARG A 509 20.35 27.56 10.92
N THR A 510 20.61 27.00 12.08
CA THR A 510 21.94 26.92 12.68
C THR A 510 22.09 25.64 13.49
N ASP A 511 23.31 25.08 13.55
CA ASP A 511 23.59 23.87 14.31
C ASP A 511 24.29 24.25 15.62
N VAL A 512 23.73 23.81 16.74
CA VAL A 512 24.24 24.06 18.09
C VAL A 512 25.04 22.83 18.54
N PRO A 513 26.38 22.89 18.61
CA PRO A 513 27.21 21.72 18.90
C PRO A 513 26.95 21.17 20.29
N VAL A 514 26.89 19.85 20.43
CA VAL A 514 26.79 19.17 21.72
C VAL A 514 28.20 18.78 22.20
N ASP A 515 28.56 19.17 23.41
CA ASP A 515 29.87 18.87 24.01
C ASP A 515 29.85 17.47 24.64
N PHE A 516 30.16 16.45 23.83
CA PHE A 516 30.33 15.06 24.30
C PHE A 516 31.67 14.80 24.99
N ALA A 517 32.62 15.73 24.91
CA ALA A 517 33.91 15.57 25.58
C ALA A 517 33.78 15.73 27.10
N LYS A 518 32.70 16.35 27.58
CA LYS A 518 32.37 16.45 29.01
C LYS A 518 31.35 15.39 29.39
N ALA A 519 31.55 14.80 30.57
CA ALA A 519 30.60 13.86 31.15
C ALA A 519 29.21 14.52 31.30
N PRO A 520 28.12 13.84 30.92
CA PRO A 520 26.78 14.39 31.06
C PRO A 520 26.37 14.51 32.52
N GLU A 521 25.53 15.51 32.82
CA GLU A 521 24.90 15.69 34.12
C GLU A 521 23.66 14.78 34.21
N GLU A 522 23.47 14.08 35.34
CA GLU A 522 22.22 13.35 35.59
C GLU A 522 21.09 14.32 35.89
N VAL A 523 19.95 14.11 35.23
CA VAL A 523 18.74 14.92 35.43
C VAL A 523 17.61 14.02 35.86
N HIS A 524 17.00 14.37 36.99
CA HIS A 524 15.79 13.74 37.49
C HIS A 524 14.66 14.74 37.41
N GLN A 525 13.57 14.35 36.76
CA GLN A 525 12.34 15.11 36.70
C GLN A 525 11.24 14.28 37.37
N SER A 526 10.87 14.67 38.59
CA SER A 526 9.77 14.04 39.33
C SER A 526 8.45 14.72 38.95
N ALA A 527 7.49 13.94 38.46
CA ALA A 527 6.14 14.40 38.21
C ALA A 527 5.23 13.92 39.34
N GLU A 528 5.19 14.66 40.44
CA GLU A 528 4.43 14.32 41.67
C GLU A 528 2.95 14.00 41.38
N GLN A 529 2.37 14.59 40.33
CA GLN A 529 0.97 14.35 39.90
C GLN A 529 0.73 13.01 39.19
N TYR A 530 1.76 12.35 38.66
CA TYR A 530 1.62 11.13 37.86
C TYR A 530 2.39 9.92 38.44
N ALA A 531 3.08 10.08 39.58
CA ALA A 531 3.89 9.04 40.23
C ALA A 531 4.93 8.38 39.30
N VAL A 532 5.46 9.14 38.33
CA VAL A 532 6.52 8.69 37.42
C VAL A 532 7.77 9.54 37.66
N ASP A 533 8.88 8.90 38.03
CA ASP A 533 10.21 9.51 38.04
C ASP A 533 10.88 9.26 36.69
N VAL A 534 11.21 10.35 35.98
CA VAL A 534 11.93 10.28 34.71
C VAL A 534 13.37 10.71 34.95
N SER A 535 14.31 9.80 34.69
CA SER A 535 15.74 10.10 34.71
C SER A 535 16.31 10.20 33.30
N GLY A 536 17.31 11.06 33.15
CA GLY A 536 17.98 11.30 31.88
C GLY A 536 19.40 11.80 32.06
N ARG A 537 20.11 11.92 30.95
CA ARG A 537 21.45 12.49 30.87
C ARG A 537 21.40 13.81 30.10
N ARG A 538 22.09 14.82 30.60
CA ARG A 538 22.13 16.16 30.01
C ARG A 538 23.53 16.51 29.56
N TRP A 539 23.66 16.84 28.29
CA TRP A 539 24.87 17.37 27.69
C TRP A 539 24.78 18.87 27.52
N ARG A 540 25.91 19.56 27.71
CA ARG A 540 26.02 20.98 27.45
C ARG A 540 26.18 21.22 25.96
N CYS A 541 25.52 22.24 25.44
CA CYS A 541 25.67 22.64 24.06
C CYS A 541 26.46 23.96 23.98
N ALA A 542 27.45 24.01 23.10
CA ALA A 542 28.27 25.20 22.86
C ALA A 542 27.49 26.23 22.03
N ALA A 543 27.94 27.48 22.04
CA ALA A 543 27.37 28.49 21.15
C ALA A 543 27.63 28.09 19.68
N PRO A 544 26.65 28.27 18.77
CA PRO A 544 26.82 27.96 17.36
C PRO A 544 27.98 28.78 16.76
N PRO A 545 28.97 28.14 16.12
CA PRO A 545 30.15 28.83 15.60
C PRO A 545 29.76 29.75 14.43
N GLY A 546 30.15 31.03 14.53
CA GLY A 546 29.92 32.02 13.46
C GLY A 546 28.52 32.62 13.40
N GLU A 547 27.54 32.10 14.14
CA GLU A 547 26.17 32.61 14.13
C GLU A 547 26.02 33.86 15.01
N LYS A 548 25.63 34.97 14.38
CA LYS A 548 25.41 36.27 15.04
C LYS A 548 23.97 36.78 14.88
N ARG A 549 23.12 36.07 14.15
CA ARG A 549 21.73 36.47 13.93
C ARG A 549 20.95 36.43 15.24
N THR A 550 20.08 37.41 15.40
CA THR A 550 19.11 37.45 16.48
C THR A 550 17.89 36.64 16.09
N ILE A 551 17.26 35.95 17.03
CA ILE A 551 15.92 35.39 16.81
C ILE A 551 14.89 36.54 16.75
N PRO A 552 13.87 36.48 15.89
CA PRO A 552 12.78 37.46 15.88
C PRO A 552 12.04 37.46 17.22
N SER A 553 11.36 38.56 17.53
CA SER A 553 10.62 38.73 18.78
C SER A 553 9.48 37.72 18.95
N GLU A 554 8.88 37.30 17.84
CA GLU A 554 7.83 36.29 17.77
C GLU A 554 8.12 35.38 16.58
N GLY A 555 7.86 34.08 16.74
CA GLY A 555 8.08 33.10 15.69
C GLY A 555 7.87 31.67 16.17
N ARG A 556 8.27 30.70 15.36
CA ARG A 556 8.41 29.31 15.79
C ARG A 556 9.87 28.91 15.78
N VAL A 557 10.24 28.13 16.78
CA VAL A 557 11.53 27.46 16.84
C VAL A 557 11.27 25.96 16.74
N GLN A 558 11.98 25.31 15.83
CA GLN A 558 11.98 23.86 15.66
C GLN A 558 13.41 23.37 15.83
N ILE A 559 13.54 22.25 16.53
CA ILE A 559 14.80 21.59 16.79
C ILE A 559 14.75 20.19 16.21
N SER A 560 15.86 19.74 15.64
CA SER A 560 16.05 18.35 15.29
C SER A 560 17.39 17.81 15.82
N TYR A 561 17.33 16.60 16.36
CA TYR A 561 18.49 15.88 16.89
C TYR A 561 18.27 14.38 16.77
N GLY A 562 19.25 13.65 16.22
CA GLY A 562 19.20 12.18 16.12
C GLY A 562 17.97 11.61 15.38
N GLY A 563 17.41 12.36 14.43
CA GLY A 563 16.21 11.96 13.66
C GLY A 563 14.87 12.38 14.30
N ALA A 564 14.86 12.80 15.56
CA ALA A 564 13.68 13.37 16.20
C ALA A 564 13.59 14.89 15.97
N SER A 565 12.38 15.45 15.93
CA SER A 565 12.18 16.90 15.85
C SER A 565 11.02 17.37 16.71
N VAL A 566 11.23 18.49 17.43
CA VAL A 566 10.23 19.16 18.26
C VAL A 566 10.25 20.64 17.96
N GLY A 567 9.08 21.26 17.82
CA GLY A 567 8.97 22.70 17.61
C GLY A 567 7.81 23.33 18.36
N SER A 568 7.97 24.61 18.71
CA SER A 568 6.95 25.41 19.38
C SER A 568 6.99 26.86 18.91
N ALA A 569 5.83 27.52 18.96
CA ALA A 569 5.78 28.98 18.92
C ALA A 569 6.45 29.57 20.17
N TYR A 570 7.05 30.74 20.01
CA TYR A 570 7.68 31.48 21.10
C TYR A 570 7.50 32.99 20.92
N THR A 571 7.58 33.70 22.05
CA THR A 571 7.65 35.16 22.12
C THR A 571 8.78 35.54 23.06
N THR A 572 9.71 36.39 22.62
CA THR A 572 10.78 36.95 23.46
C THR A 572 10.43 38.35 23.94
N PRO A 573 10.89 38.76 25.13
CA PRO A 573 10.71 40.13 25.60
C PRO A 573 11.31 41.18 24.64
N THR A 574 10.57 42.24 24.36
CA THR A 574 11.01 43.35 23.50
C THR A 574 11.11 44.67 24.26
N PRO A 575 12.09 45.54 23.98
CA PRO A 575 12.11 46.90 24.50
C PRO A 575 10.91 47.73 24.03
N PRO A 576 10.39 48.64 24.86
CA PRO A 576 9.30 49.54 24.49
C PRO A 576 9.73 50.47 23.35
N ALA A 577 8.77 50.85 22.50
CA ALA A 577 8.99 51.63 21.27
C ALA A 577 9.40 53.10 21.50
N VAL A 578 9.21 53.62 22.72
CA VAL A 578 9.58 54.99 23.11
C VAL A 578 10.58 54.89 24.24
N ARG A 579 11.79 55.47 24.08
CA ARG A 579 12.82 55.50 25.13
C ARG A 579 12.54 56.63 26.12
N GLY A 580 12.02 56.31 27.29
CA GLY A 580 12.06 57.13 28.51
C GLY A 580 13.24 56.75 29.41
N GLU A 581 13.68 57.68 30.26
CA GLU A 581 14.67 57.39 31.31
C GLU A 581 14.07 56.37 32.30
N GLY A 582 14.53 55.11 32.22
CA GLY A 582 14.07 54.01 33.08
C GLY A 582 13.56 52.76 32.34
N ASP A 583 13.43 52.80 31.01
CA ASP A 583 12.73 51.76 30.22
C ASP A 583 13.50 50.45 29.95
N ASP A 584 14.74 50.33 30.41
CA ASP A 584 15.52 49.07 30.32
C ASP A 584 15.32 48.16 31.55
N VAL A 585 14.50 48.60 32.51
CA VAL A 585 14.20 47.89 33.78
C VAL A 585 13.13 46.83 33.53
N GLY A 586 13.56 45.64 33.09
CA GLY A 586 12.67 44.46 33.04
C GLY A 586 13.04 43.40 32.02
N ILE A 587 13.92 43.70 31.06
CA ILE A 587 14.29 42.74 30.01
C ILE A 587 15.50 41.91 30.46
N PRO A 588 15.36 40.59 30.61
CA PRO A 588 16.42 39.77 31.16
C PRO A 588 17.62 39.69 30.19
N SER A 589 18.84 39.77 30.74
CA SER A 589 20.08 39.65 29.95
C SER A 589 20.26 38.27 29.31
N THR A 590 19.59 37.26 29.85
CA THR A 590 19.55 35.89 29.36
C THR A 590 18.12 35.38 29.39
N ALA A 591 17.67 34.70 28.33
CA ALA A 591 16.40 33.98 28.28
C ALA A 591 16.64 32.51 27.94
N TRP A 592 15.69 31.64 28.28
CA TRP A 592 15.75 30.22 27.96
C TRP A 592 14.48 29.79 27.22
N LEU A 593 14.65 29.09 26.11
CA LEU A 593 13.55 28.41 25.41
C LEU A 593 13.69 26.92 25.67
N THR A 594 12.68 26.31 26.27
CA THR A 594 12.63 24.85 26.48
C THR A 594 11.70 24.24 25.46
N LEU A 595 12.19 23.24 24.74
CA LEU A 595 11.47 22.50 23.72
C LEU A 595 11.48 21.02 24.06
N GLY A 596 10.29 20.43 24.04
CA GLY A 596 10.05 19.04 24.39
C GLY A 596 10.15 18.74 25.90
N THR A 597 9.74 17.54 26.28
CA THR A 597 9.84 17.03 27.65
C THR A 597 10.47 15.63 27.68
N LEU A 598 11.28 15.36 28.71
CA LEU A 598 11.90 14.04 28.92
C LEU A 598 10.85 12.92 29.08
N GLY A 599 9.68 13.26 29.63
CA GLY A 599 8.60 12.30 29.89
C GLY A 599 7.81 11.90 28.64
N SER A 600 7.38 12.88 27.84
CA SER A 600 6.56 12.65 26.64
C SER A 600 7.39 12.33 25.41
N ASP A 601 8.45 13.11 25.15
CA ASP A 601 9.15 13.10 23.87
C ASP A 601 10.45 12.27 23.94
N GLY A 602 10.84 11.82 25.14
CA GLY A 602 12.10 11.11 25.38
C GLY A 602 13.35 11.99 25.29
N HIS A 603 13.20 13.27 24.93
CA HIS A 603 14.26 14.26 24.87
C HIS A 603 13.71 15.67 25.18
N ALA A 604 14.54 16.51 25.78
CA ALA A 604 14.22 17.91 26.03
C ALA A 604 15.44 18.78 25.72
N PHE A 605 15.21 19.91 25.06
CA PHE A 605 16.27 20.83 24.69
C PHE A 605 16.02 22.23 25.26
N GLN A 606 17.04 22.81 25.88
CA GLN A 606 17.01 24.15 26.42
C GLN A 606 17.96 25.05 25.63
N LEU A 607 17.42 25.95 24.80
CA LEU A 607 18.19 27.00 24.14
C LEU A 607 18.49 28.13 25.12
N LYS A 608 19.77 28.47 25.24
CA LYS A 608 20.20 29.67 25.94
C LYS A 608 20.25 30.84 24.97
N LEU A 609 19.53 31.90 25.29
CA LEU A 609 19.49 33.14 24.55
C LEU A 609 20.18 34.25 25.32
N LYS A 610 21.01 35.05 24.64
CA LYS A 610 21.69 36.21 25.23
C LYS A 610 21.22 37.50 24.59
N ARG A 611 20.89 38.50 25.40
CA ARG A 611 20.45 39.81 24.96
C ARG A 611 21.57 40.53 24.20
N CYS A 612 21.21 41.21 23.13
CA CYS A 612 22.03 42.12 22.34
C CYS A 612 21.62 43.57 22.65
N ASP A 613 22.56 44.50 22.54
CA ASP A 613 22.31 45.93 22.85
C ASP A 613 21.45 46.63 21.78
N ALA A 614 21.35 46.05 20.59
CA ALA A 614 20.54 46.51 19.47
C ALA A 614 19.81 45.33 18.81
N PRO A 615 18.65 45.56 18.18
CA PRO A 615 17.96 44.51 17.43
C PRO A 615 18.81 44.10 16.23
N GLY A 616 18.89 42.79 15.95
CA GLY A 616 19.56 42.28 14.75
C GLY A 616 18.67 42.34 13.52
N GLU A 617 19.19 41.88 12.37
CA GLU A 617 18.52 41.93 11.07
C GLU A 617 17.16 41.22 11.03
N SER A 618 16.96 40.23 11.91
CA SER A 618 15.70 39.50 12.04
C SER A 618 14.67 40.19 12.95
N GLY A 619 14.98 41.39 13.45
CA GLY A 619 14.05 42.23 14.21
C GLY A 619 13.93 41.92 15.71
N GLY A 620 14.74 41.01 16.26
CA GLY A 620 14.72 40.69 17.69
C GLY A 620 16.03 41.01 18.42
N TYR A 621 16.01 40.86 19.74
CA TYR A 621 17.06 41.33 20.66
C TYR A 621 17.89 40.21 21.28
N TYR A 622 17.64 38.96 20.92
CA TYR A 622 18.28 37.81 21.52
C TYR A 622 19.00 36.99 20.47
N ARG A 623 20.21 36.50 20.80
CA ARG A 623 20.94 35.54 19.97
C ARG A 623 21.17 34.24 20.70
N ILE A 624 21.36 33.16 19.95
CA ILE A 624 21.66 31.83 20.52
C ILE A 624 23.08 31.84 21.10
N ALA A 625 23.19 31.47 22.37
CA ALA A 625 24.45 31.47 23.13
C ALA A 625 24.87 30.06 23.58
N GLY A 626 24.15 29.03 23.16
CA GLY A 626 24.37 27.62 23.51
C GLY A 626 23.08 26.99 24.03
N GLY A 627 23.21 25.92 24.81
CA GLY A 627 22.04 25.24 25.36
C GLY A 627 22.37 24.02 26.19
N ALA A 628 21.36 23.20 26.43
CA ALA A 628 21.50 21.89 27.03
C ALA A 628 20.55 20.89 26.37
N LEU A 629 21.07 19.73 25.97
CA LEU A 629 20.30 18.61 25.43
C LEU A 629 20.16 17.57 26.53
N SER A 630 18.93 17.21 26.88
CA SER A 630 18.62 16.15 27.83
C SER A 630 17.98 14.97 27.10
N LEU A 631 18.50 13.77 27.26
CA LEU A 631 17.96 12.54 26.68
C LEU A 631 17.53 11.59 27.81
N ARG A 632 16.39 10.93 27.65
CA ARG A 632 15.87 9.97 28.64
C ARG A 632 16.79 8.75 28.70
N GLY A 633 17.16 8.34 29.91
CA GLY A 633 17.90 7.11 30.13
C GLY A 633 16.97 5.92 30.02
N ILE A 634 17.01 5.19 28.91
CA ILE A 634 16.44 3.84 28.86
C ILE A 634 17.49 2.93 29.50
N GLY A 635 17.08 2.05 30.42
CA GLY A 635 18.00 1.12 31.06
C GLY A 635 18.72 0.24 30.04
N LYS A 636 20.06 0.31 30.07
CA LYS A 636 21.06 -0.31 29.19
C LYS A 636 21.26 0.31 27.81
#